data_AF-A0A561VD40-F1
#
_entry.id   AF-A0A561VD40-F1
#
_cell.length_a   1.000
_cell.length_b   1.000
_cell.length_c   1.000
_cell.angle_alpha   90.00
_cell.angle_beta   90.00
_cell.angle_gamma   90.00
#
_symmetry.space_group_name_H-M   'P 1'
#
loop_
_entity.id
_entity.type
_entity.pdbx_description
1 polymer ?
#
loop_
_entity_poly.entity_id
_entity_poly.type
_entity_poly.pdbx_seq_one_letter_code
_entity_poly.pdbx_strand_id
1 'polypeptide(L)' 'MPPVRADRLVLLDRVEWFILERPVLVRPGETYWVDRKSDELCVDRGDGRITRTPGWVCR' A
#
# COMPACT_ATOMS: atom_id res chain seq x y z
N MET A 1 5.14 6.02 -7.52
CA MET A 1 6.11 5.18 -6.81
C MET A 1 6.10 3.83 -7.51
N PRO A 2 7.27 3.21 -7.82
CA PRO A 2 7.29 1.85 -8.34
C PRO A 2 6.73 0.86 -7.29
N PRO A 3 6.18 -0.29 -7.69
CA PRO A 3 5.75 -1.32 -6.75
C PRO A 3 6.90 -1.82 -5.88
N VAL A 4 6.63 -1.98 -4.58
CA VAL A 4 7.59 -2.49 -3.59
C VAL A 4 7.12 -3.83 -3.07
N ARG A 5 7.99 -4.83 -3.17
CA ARG A 5 7.77 -6.15 -2.59
C ARG A 5 8.18 -6.12 -1.12
N ALA A 6 7.32 -6.61 -0.23
CA ALA A 6 7.61 -6.71 1.18
C ALA A 6 8.46 -7.96 1.46
N ASP A 7 9.67 -7.80 1.98
CA ASP A 7 10.53 -8.94 2.37
C ASP A 7 10.15 -9.53 3.74
N ARG A 8 9.41 -8.78 4.55
CA ARG A 8 8.93 -9.14 5.89
C ARG A 8 7.52 -8.62 6.10
N LEU A 9 6.90 -8.98 7.23
CA LEU A 9 5.62 -8.40 7.62
C LEU A 9 5.81 -6.91 7.90
N VAL A 10 5.00 -6.06 7.25
CA VAL A 10 5.03 -4.60 7.41
C VAL A 10 3.64 -4.12 7.77
N LEU A 11 3.54 -3.24 8.77
CA LEU A 11 2.34 -2.45 9.02
C LEU A 11 2.57 -1.05 8.45
N LEU A 12 1.82 -0.70 7.42
CA LEU A 12 1.88 0.61 6.77
C LEU A 12 0.81 1.51 7.36
N ASP A 13 1.20 2.63 7.93
CA ASP A 13 0.32 3.77 8.23
C ASP A 13 0.58 4.95 7.27
N ARG A 14 1.75 4.95 6.64
CA ARG A 14 2.21 5.95 5.68
C ARG A 14 3.13 5.31 4.64
N VAL A 15 3.02 5.76 3.39
CA VAL A 15 3.92 5.41 2.30
C VAL A 15 4.41 6.70 1.64
N GLU A 16 5.68 7.05 1.88
CA GLU A 16 6.28 8.33 1.47
C GLU A 16 5.48 9.57 1.94
N TRP A 17 4.72 10.21 1.05
CA TRP A 17 3.92 11.43 1.26
C TRP A 17 2.41 11.10 1.39
N PHE A 18 2.04 9.83 1.30
CA PHE A 18 0.66 9.33 1.39
C PHE A 18 0.40 8.74 2.78
N ILE A 19 -0.59 9.25 3.49
CA ILE A 19 -1.03 8.77 4.80
C ILE A 19 -2.31 7.96 4.62
N LEU A 20 -2.38 6.79 5.25
CA LEU A 20 -3.54 5.90 5.18
C LEU A 20 -4.60 6.28 6.20
N GLU A 21 -5.87 6.18 5.82
CA GLU A 21 -7.00 6.31 6.78
C GLU A 21 -6.98 5.25 7.87
N ARG A 22 -6.47 4.06 7.53
CA ARG A 22 -6.30 2.95 8.46
C ARG A 22 -5.00 2.22 8.15
N PRO A 23 -4.24 1.77 9.16
CA PRO A 23 -3.05 0.99 8.92
C PRO A 23 -3.35 -0.29 8.13
N VAL A 24 -2.49 -0.61 7.16
CA VAL A 24 -2.60 -1.79 6.29
C VAL A 24 -1.45 -2.73 6.57
N LEU A 25 -1.79 -3.98 6.87
CA LEU A 25 -0.81 -5.05 7.01
C LEU A 25 -0.45 -5.61 5.64
N VAL A 26 0.85 -5.72 5.35
CA VAL A 26 1.41 -6.30 4.13
C VAL A 26 2.33 -7.46 4.52
N ARG A 27 2.02 -8.65 4.02
CA ARG A 27 2.75 -9.89 4.34
C ARG A 27 4.03 -10.04 3.49
N PRO A 28 5.00 -10.86 3.94
CA PRO A 28 6.16 -11.21 3.12
C PRO A 28 5.72 -11.76 1.76
N GLY A 29 6.34 -11.27 0.70
CA GLY A 29 6.05 -11.66 -0.68
C GLY A 29 4.95 -10.84 -1.37
N GLU A 30 4.07 -10.16 -0.61
CA GLU A 30 3.07 -9.23 -1.15
C GLU A 30 3.74 -7.98 -1.71
N THR A 31 3.08 -7.31 -2.65
CA THR A 31 3.62 -6.12 -3.34
C THR A 31 2.66 -4.95 -3.18
N TYR A 32 3.16 -3.76 -2.83
CA TYR A 32 2.33 -2.58 -2.61
C TYR A 32 2.82 -1.36 -3.39
N TRP A 33 1.89 -0.47 -3.75
CA TRP A 33 2.17 0.82 -4.40
C TRP A 33 1.03 1.80 -4.15
N VAL A 34 1.33 3.09 -4.22
CA VAL A 34 0.30 4.15 -4.22
C VAL A 34 -0.13 4.44 -5.65
N ASP A 35 -1.41 4.25 -5.94
CA ASP A 35 -2.03 4.73 -7.17
C ASP A 35 -2.39 6.21 -7.03
N ARG A 36 -1.65 7.07 -7.74
CA ARG A 36 -1.84 8.53 -7.70
C ARG A 36 -3.08 9.01 -8.45
N LYS A 37 -3.74 8.16 -9.23
CA LYS A 37 -4.97 8.55 -9.94
C LYS A 37 -6.19 8.39 -9.05
N SER A 38 -6.21 7.36 -8.21
CA SER A 38 -7.31 7.09 -7.27
C SER A 38 -7.02 7.55 -5.84
N ASP A 39 -5.80 7.99 -5.54
CA ASP A 39 -5.34 8.31 -4.17
C ASP A 39 -5.55 7.13 -3.21
N GLU A 40 -5.13 5.94 -3.65
CA GLU A 40 -5.26 4.69 -2.89
C GLU A 40 -3.92 3.95 -2.79
N LEU A 41 -3.70 3.30 -1.64
CA LEU A 41 -2.70 2.24 -1.54
C LEU A 41 -3.29 0.95 -2.11
N CYS A 42 -2.63 0.41 -3.13
CA CYS A 42 -2.88 -0.90 -3.67
C CYS A 42 -1.91 -1.91 -3.05
N VAL A 43 -2.41 -3.09 -2.67
CA VAL A 43 -1.60 -4.23 -2.27
C VAL A 43 -2.03 -5.45 -3.07
N ASP A 44 -1.13 -5.95 -3.91
CA ASP A 44 -1.23 -7.28 -4.52
C ASP A 44 -0.88 -8.34 -3.47
N ARG A 45 -1.86 -9.18 -3.18
CA ARG A 45 -1.78 -10.22 -2.15
C ARG A 45 -1.08 -11.50 -2.64
N GLY A 46 -0.72 -11.58 -3.92
CA GLY A 46 -0.06 -12.74 -4.53
C GLY A 46 -0.99 -13.91 -4.84
N ASP A 47 -2.27 -13.82 -4.50
CA ASP A 47 -3.34 -14.78 -4.85
C ASP A 47 -4.21 -14.29 -6.03
N GLY A 48 -3.73 -13.29 -6.76
CA GLY A 48 -4.47 -12.60 -7.84
C GLY A 48 -5.43 -11.52 -7.33
N ARG A 49 -5.52 -11.28 -6.01
CA ARG A 49 -6.32 -10.18 -5.45
C ARG A 49 -5.47 -8.95 -5.21
N ILE A 50 -6.07 -7.80 -5.52
CA ILE A 50 -5.55 -6.48 -5.14
C ILE A 50 -6.52 -5.86 -4.14
N THR A 51 -6.04 -5.59 -2.92
CA THR A 51 -6.79 -4.79 -1.95
C THR A 51 -6.43 -3.32 -2.11
N ARG A 52 -7.44 -2.45 -2.05
CA ARG A 52 -7.27 -0.99 -2.16
C ARG A 52 -7.68 -0.33 -0.87
N THR A 53 -6.87 0.60 -0.38
CA THR A 53 -7.15 1.33 0.86
C THR A 53 -6.99 2.82 0.60
N PRO A 54 -8.01 3.64 0.94
CA PRO A 54 -7.94 5.08 0.75
C PRO A 54 -6.95 5.73 1.73
N GLY A 55 -6.55 6.95 1.39
CA GLY A 55 -5.68 7.79 2.18
C GLY A 55 -5.66 9.21 1.64
N TRP A 56 -4.70 10.00 2.09
CA TRP A 56 -4.51 11.35 1.60
C TRP A 56 -3.04 11.69 1.48
N VAL A 57 -2.77 12.67 0.63
CA VAL A 57 -1.45 13.25 0.47
C VAL A 57 -1.24 14.34 1.52
N CYS A 58 -0.08 14.35 2.19
CA CYS A 58 0.37 15.55 2.92
C CYS A 58 0.51 16.71 1.93
N ARG A 59 -0.36 17.71 2.03
CA ARG A 59 -0.25 18.98 1.29
C ARG A 59 0.75 19.92 1.94
#